data_AF-F7EXM9-F1
#
_entry.id   AF-F7EXM9-F1
#
_cell.length_a   1.000
_cell.length_b   1.000
_cell.length_c   1.000
_cell.angle_alpha   90.00
_cell.angle_beta   90.00
_cell.angle_gamma   90.00
#
_symmetry.space_group_name_H-M   'P 1'
#
loop_
_entity.id
_entity.type
_entity.pdbx_description
1 polymer ?
#
loop_
_entity_poly.entity_id
_entity_poly.type
_entity_poly.pdbx_seq_one_letter_code
_entity_poly.pdbx_strand_id
1 'polypeptide(L)' 'IISFLPASQKTWNLGSNTKDPRGMYQCKGSKDKSKPLQLYYRTSDKQTLLPNDQLYQPLKDREDDQYSHLQGNQLRRN' A
#
# COMPACT_ATOMS: atom_id res chain seq x y z
N ILE A 1 -13.39 8.61 -25.77
CA ILE A 1 -14.74 7.99 -25.77
C ILE A 1 -15.48 8.55 -24.56
N ILE A 2 -16.63 9.20 -24.75
CA ILE A 2 -17.46 9.74 -23.66
C ILE A 2 -18.44 8.63 -23.26
N SER A 3 -18.38 8.17 -22.00
CA SER A 3 -19.35 7.21 -21.45
C SER A 3 -20.56 7.95 -20.88
N PHE A 4 -21.77 7.53 -21.28
CA PHE A 4 -23.04 8.13 -20.87
C PHE A 4 -23.73 7.30 -19.78
N LEU A 5 -24.26 7.96 -18.75
CA LEU A 5 -24.98 7.31 -17.65
C LEU A 5 -26.50 7.32 -17.88
N PRO A 6 -27.21 6.18 -17.72
CA PRO A 6 -28.67 6.15 -17.79
C PRO A 6 -29.30 6.83 -16.57
N ALA A 7 -30.38 7.58 -16.80
CA ALA A 7 -31.02 8.45 -15.80
C ALA A 7 -31.55 7.75 -14.53
N SER A 8 -31.70 6.42 -14.54
CA SER A 8 -32.19 5.64 -13.40
C SER A 8 -31.12 5.36 -12.34
N GLN A 9 -29.83 5.40 -12.69
CA GLN A 9 -28.73 5.21 -11.75
C GLN A 9 -28.18 6.55 -11.30
N LYS A 10 -28.34 6.85 -9.99
CA LYS A 10 -27.77 8.06 -9.37
C LYS A 10 -26.25 8.00 -9.25
N THR A 11 -25.66 6.80 -9.26
CA THR A 11 -24.24 6.56 -9.09
C THR A 11 -23.72 5.60 -10.16
N TRP A 12 -22.47 5.79 -10.58
CA TRP A 12 -21.79 4.92 -11.52
C TRP A 12 -20.50 4.40 -10.91
N ASN A 13 -20.35 3.08 -10.90
CA ASN A 13 -19.17 2.43 -10.35
C ASN A 13 -18.06 2.39 -11.41
N LEU A 14 -16.94 3.04 -11.13
CA LEU A 14 -15.76 3.10 -12.01
C LEU A 14 -14.73 1.99 -11.75
N GLY A 15 -15.05 1.06 -10.85
CA GLY A 15 -14.19 -0.02 -10.43
C GLY A 15 -13.27 0.36 -9.27
N SER A 16 -12.23 -0.46 -9.07
CA SER A 16 -11.25 -0.25 -8.01
C SER A 16 -10.48 1.04 -8.21
N ASN A 17 -10.33 1.83 -7.14
CA ASN A 17 -9.52 3.03 -7.14
C ASN A 17 -8.04 2.75 -7.49
N THR A 18 -7.53 1.56 -7.17
CA THR A 18 -6.17 1.09 -7.47
C THR A 18 -5.90 0.89 -8.96
N LYS A 19 -6.93 0.99 -9.81
CA LYS A 19 -6.77 0.96 -11.27
C LYS A 19 -6.57 2.37 -11.85
N ASP A 20 -6.46 3.38 -11.00
CA ASP A 20 -6.29 4.78 -11.39
C ASP A 20 -7.32 5.22 -12.45
N PRO A 21 -8.63 5.19 -12.14
CA PRO A 21 -9.65 5.58 -13.10
C PRO A 21 -9.48 7.04 -13.55
N ARG A 22 -9.42 7.25 -14.87
CA ARG A 22 -9.21 8.56 -15.50
C ARG A 22 -10.09 8.70 -16.73
N GLY A 23 -10.57 9.91 -17.00
CA GLY A 23 -11.37 10.19 -18.20
C GLY A 23 -12.41 11.27 -18.02
N MET A 24 -13.17 11.54 -19.09
CA MET A 24 -14.28 12.50 -19.10
C MET A 24 -15.61 11.78 -18.98
N TYR A 25 -16.38 12.10 -17.95
CA TYR A 25 -17.67 11.48 -17.66
C TYR A 25 -18.81 12.49 -17.80
N GLN A 26 -19.96 12.04 -18.28
CA GLN A 26 -21.14 12.88 -18.45
C GLN A 26 -22.39 12.08 -18.10
N CYS A 27 -23.25 12.63 -17.24
CA CYS A 27 -24.56 12.03 -17.00
C CYS A 27 -25.58 12.55 -18.01
N LYS A 28 -26.55 11.70 -18.34
CA LYS A 28 -27.72 12.07 -19.14
C LYS A 28 -28.94 11.98 -18.23
N GLY A 29 -29.45 13.14 -17.82
CA GLY A 29 -30.68 13.23 -17.03
C GLY A 29 -31.92 13.14 -17.93
N SER A 30 -33.10 13.36 -17.33
CA SER A 30 -34.39 13.28 -18.04
C SER A 30 -34.60 14.38 -19.08
N LYS A 31 -33.90 15.51 -18.96
CA LYS A 31 -34.04 16.67 -19.86
C LYS A 31 -32.78 16.90 -20.69
N ASP A 32 -31.60 16.90 -20.06
CA ASP A 32 -30.35 17.25 -20.73
C ASP A 32 -29.13 16.47 -20.21
N LYS A 33 -28.03 16.60 -20.95
CA LYS A 33 -26.69 16.15 -20.55
C LYS A 33 -26.06 17.14 -19.57
N SER A 34 -25.34 16.63 -18.56
CA SER A 34 -24.59 17.49 -17.65
C SER A 34 -23.37 18.11 -18.32
N LYS A 35 -22.77 19.10 -17.65
CA LYS A 35 -21.38 19.47 -17.93
C LYS A 35 -20.48 18.24 -17.72
N PRO A 36 -19.45 18.03 -18.57
CA PRO A 36 -18.56 16.90 -18.43
C PRO A 36 -17.66 17.05 -17.19
N LEU A 37 -17.40 15.94 -16.51
CA LEU A 37 -16.51 15.84 -15.36
C LEU A 37 -15.18 15.21 -15.80
N GLN A 38 -14.08 15.92 -15.58
CA GLN A 38 -12.74 15.34 -15.74
C GLN A 38 -12.36 14.61 -14.45
N LEU A 39 -12.35 13.28 -14.51
CA LEU A 39 -11.87 12.46 -13.42
C LEU A 39 -10.38 12.19 -13.60
N TYR A 40 -9.61 12.52 -12.57
CA TYR A 40 -8.21 12.17 -12.47
C TYR A 40 -7.96 11.53 -11.11
N TYR A 41 -7.91 10.20 -11.09
CA TYR A 41 -7.56 9.45 -9.88
C TYR A 41 -6.13 8.93 -9.99
N ARG A 42 -5.38 9.08 -8.89
CA ARG A 42 -4.05 8.49 -8.71
C ARG A 42 -3.98 7.89 -7.32
N THR A 43 -3.78 6.59 -7.26
CA THR A 43 -3.40 5.90 -6.03
C THR A 43 -1.88 5.88 -5.91
N SER A 44 -1.37 6.01 -4.68
CA SER A 44 0.02 5.68 -4.40
C SER A 44 0.20 4.16 -4.47
N ASP A 45 1.40 3.71 -4.83
CA ASP A 45 1.73 2.29 -4.73
C ASP A 45 1.45 1.79 -3.31
N LYS A 46 0.76 0.66 -3.20
CA LYS A 46 0.62 -0.01 -1.90
C LYS A 46 2.03 -0.37 -1.45
N GLN A 47 2.49 0.22 -0.34
CA GLN A 47 3.68 -0.30 0.34
C GLN A 47 3.38 -1.75 0.73
N THR A 48 4.02 -2.69 0.04
CA THR A 48 4.06 -4.06 0.52
C THR A 48 4.98 -4.03 1.73
N LEU A 49 4.42 -4.15 2.94
CA LEU A 49 5.22 -4.34 4.13
C LEU A 49 5.94 -5.68 3.97
N LEU A 50 7.22 -5.63 3.58
CA LEU A 50 8.06 -6.82 3.52
C LEU A 50 8.30 -7.27 4.96
N PRO A 51 8.01 -8.53 5.31
CA PRO A 51 8.31 -9.06 6.64
C PRO A 51 9.82 -9.03 6.90
N ASN A 52 10.21 -8.75 8.15
CA ASN A 52 11.62 -8.61 8.56
C ASN A 52 12.49 -9.83 8.20
N ASP A 53 11.90 -11.02 8.18
CA ASP A 53 12.58 -12.28 7.84
C ASP A 53 13.07 -12.33 6.37
N GLN A 54 12.60 -11.43 5.52
CA GLN A 54 13.09 -11.27 4.14
C GLN A 54 14.20 -10.22 4.02
N LEU A 55 14.42 -9.41 5.06
CA LEU A 55 15.32 -8.24 5.01
C LEU A 55 16.72 -8.54 5.54
N TYR A 56 16.85 -9.54 6.41
CA TYR A 56 18.13 -9.90 7.04
C TYR A 56 18.47 -11.36 6.81
N GLN A 57 19.77 -11.62 6.57
CA GLN A 57 20.30 -12.97 6.71
C GLN A 57 20.12 -13.40 8.18
N PRO A 58 19.51 -14.58 8.45
CA PRO A 58 19.43 -15.09 9.81
C PRO A 58 20.82 -15.14 10.42
N LEU A 59 20.96 -14.62 11.63
CA LEU A 59 22.21 -14.81 12.38
C LEU A 59 22.37 -16.32 12.56
N LYS A 60 23.43 -16.88 11.96
CA LYS A 60 23.78 -18.28 12.19
C LYS A 60 24.02 -18.48 13.69
N ASP A 61 23.73 -19.69 14.16
CA ASP A 61 24.15 -20.13 15.49
C ASP A 61 25.64 -19.87 15.60
N ARG A 62 26.01 -19.02 16.56
CA ARG A 62 27.40 -18.76 16.86
C ARG A 62 27.78 -19.70 17.98
N GLU A 63 28.82 -20.50 17.75
CA GLU A 63 29.41 -21.35 18.77
C GLU A 63 29.94 -20.46 19.91
N ASP A 64 29.42 -20.66 21.12
CA ASP A 64 29.80 -19.90 22.32
C ASP A 64 31.31 -20.01 22.61
N ASP A 65 31.89 -21.14 22.20
CA ASP A 65 33.32 -21.45 22.25
C ASP A 65 34.23 -20.44 21.51
N GLN A 66 33.67 -19.61 20.62
CA GLN A 66 34.44 -18.57 19.91
C GLN A 66 34.52 -17.24 20.66
N TYR A 67 33.83 -17.09 21.78
CA TYR A 67 33.83 -15.86 22.55
C TYR A 67 34.73 -15.95 23.79
N SER A 68 35.58 -14.96 23.98
CA SER A 68 36.38 -14.83 25.20
C SER A 68 35.45 -14.51 26.38
N HIS A 69 35.22 -15.48 27.27
CA HIS A 69 34.47 -15.25 28.50
C HIS A 69 35.24 -14.33 29.44
N LEU A 70 34.74 -13.11 29.63
CA LEU A 70 35.28 -12.20 30.63
C LEU A 70 34.84 -12.70 32.01
N GLN A 71 35.76 -13.31 32.74
CA GLN A 71 35.53 -13.74 34.12
C GLN A 71 35.20 -12.52 34.98
N GLY A 72 33.97 -12.47 35.50
CA GLY A 72 33.50 -11.39 36.36
C GLY A 72 34.40 -11.20 37.58
N ASN A 73 34.47 -9.94 38.05
CA ASN A 73 35.35 -9.46 39.12
C ASN A 73 35.48 -10.47 40.28
N GLN A 74 36.67 -11.06 40.42
CA GLN A 74 36.99 -11.87 41.59
C GLN A 74 37.08 -10.95 42.81
N LEU A 75 36.13 -11.09 43.74
CA LEU A 75 36.20 -10.47 45.06
C LEU A 75 37.48 -10.97 45.75
N ARG A 76 38.48 -10.10 45.86
CA ARG A 76 39.66 -10.36 46.68
C ARG A 76 39.20 -10.50 48.12
N ARG A 77 39.30 -11.71 48.66
CA ARG A 77 39.02 -12.03 50.06
C ARG A 77 40.19 -11.48 50.90
N ASN A 78 39.90 -10.56 51.82
CA ASN A 78 40.82 -10.18 52.90
C ASN A 78 40.86 -11.26 53.98
#